data_AF-A0A2A5CIZ5-F1
#
_entry.id   AF-A0A2A5CIZ5-F1
#
_cell.length_a   1.000
_cell.length_b   1.000
_cell.length_c   1.000
_cell.angle_alpha   90.00
_cell.angle_beta   90.00
_cell.angle_gamma   90.00
#
_symmetry.space_group_name_H-M   'P 1'
#
loop_
_entity.id
_entity.type
_entity.pdbx_description
1 polymer ?
#
loop_
_entity_poly.entity_id
_entity_poly.type
_entity_poly.pdbx_seq_one_letter_code
_entity_poly.pdbx_strand_id
1 'polypeptide(L)'
;MSVELLGGRILAPYFGSSIFVWGSIITVFMLSLSLGYLFGGKLSLRNPSLKQHGAFFVLAAFLLIPLILFGNQIMEALFLVVEDPRYGSLIVSMLLFFLPTAALGMIAPYSVRLLVMDSNHSGHVAGTLYFVSTLGSALGTLATSFYLVLWFEVNQILITMGLVLFLSGMLAIYSNKTFHVNQATMDDPQ
;
A
#
# COMPACT_ATOMS: atom_id res chain seq x y z
N MET A 1 0.03 6.25 -1.55
CA MET A 1 -0.30 7.53 -2.22
C MET A 1 0.26 7.64 -3.63
N SER A 2 1.52 7.26 -3.90
CA SER A 2 2.03 7.35 -5.29
C SER A 2 1.24 6.54 -6.33
N VAL A 3 0.87 5.29 -6.03
CA VAL A 3 0.03 4.46 -6.92
C VAL A 3 -1.35 5.08 -7.14
N GLU A 4 -1.93 5.70 -6.10
CA GLU A 4 -3.21 6.42 -6.18
C GLU A 4 -3.13 7.59 -7.16
N LEU A 5 -2.09 8.41 -7.04
CA LEU A 5 -1.84 9.52 -7.95
C LEU A 5 -1.61 9.03 -9.39
N LEU A 6 -0.81 7.97 -9.56
CA LEU A 6 -0.59 7.36 -10.88
C LEU A 6 -1.88 6.80 -11.46
N GLY A 7 -2.82 6.34 -10.63
CA GLY A 7 -4.13 5.86 -11.06
C GLY A 7 -4.82 6.81 -12.04
N GLY A 8 -4.78 8.12 -11.78
CA GLY A 8 -5.36 9.12 -12.68
C GLY A 8 -4.71 9.11 -14.07
N ARG A 9 -3.38 8.94 -14.13
CA ARG A 9 -2.62 8.84 -15.39
C ARG A 9 -2.80 7.48 -16.07
N ILE A 10 -2.97 6.41 -15.30
CA ILE A 10 -3.21 5.05 -15.80
C ILE A 10 -4.59 4.97 -16.46
N LEU A 11 -5.62 5.56 -15.86
CA LEU A 11 -7.00 5.51 -16.35
C LEU A 11 -7.30 6.54 -17.44
N ALA A 12 -6.55 7.65 -17.50
CA ALA A 12 -6.80 8.75 -18.43
C ALA A 12 -6.91 8.37 -19.91
N PRO A 13 -6.10 7.45 -20.47
CA PRO A 13 -6.20 7.07 -21.88
C PRO A 13 -7.54 6.43 -22.26
N TYR A 14 -8.24 5.82 -21.30
CA TYR A 14 -9.50 5.11 -21.56
C TYR A 14 -10.71 5.91 -21.07
N PHE A 15 -10.67 6.43 -19.84
CA PHE A 15 -11.84 7.06 -19.20
C PHE A 15 -11.69 8.59 -19.05
N GLY A 16 -10.57 9.16 -19.48
CA GLY A 16 -10.27 10.59 -19.34
C GLY A 16 -9.93 11.01 -17.90
N SER A 17 -9.91 12.33 -17.66
CA SER A 17 -9.49 12.93 -16.39
C SER A 17 -10.62 13.68 -15.67
N SER A 18 -11.86 13.21 -15.82
CA SER A 18 -13.04 13.87 -15.25
C SER A 18 -13.12 13.72 -13.72
N ILE A 19 -13.98 14.52 -13.08
CA ILE A 19 -14.28 14.41 -11.63
C ILE A 19 -14.80 13.02 -11.26
N PHE A 20 -15.45 12.31 -12.19
CA PHE A 20 -15.95 10.95 -11.95
C PHE A 20 -14.83 9.93 -11.82
N VAL A 21 -13.76 10.08 -12.63
CA VAL A 21 -12.59 9.19 -12.58
C VAL A 21 -11.82 9.39 -11.29
N TRP A 22 -11.54 10.65 -10.94
CA TRP A 22 -10.87 10.97 -9.67
C TRP A 22 -11.72 10.57 -8.46
N GLY A 23 -13.03 10.82 -8.51
CA GLY A 23 -13.96 10.38 -7.47
C GLY A 23 -13.94 8.86 -7.27
N SER A 24 -13.87 8.10 -8.37
CA SER A 24 -13.75 6.64 -8.33
C SER A 24 -12.43 6.18 -7.70
N ILE A 25 -11.30 6.73 -8.12
CA ILE A 25 -9.98 6.39 -7.57
C ILE A 25 -9.96 6.66 -6.07
N ILE A 26 -10.31 7.87 -5.63
CA ILE A 26 -10.30 8.26 -4.21
C ILE A 26 -11.23 7.33 -3.40
N THR A 27 -12.45 7.08 -3.90
CA THR A 27 -13.41 6.21 -3.21
C THR A 27 -12.86 4.81 -3.01
N VAL A 28 -12.28 4.21 -4.06
CA VAL A 28 -11.70 2.87 -3.98
C VAL A 28 -10.52 2.82 -3.02
N PHE A 29 -9.62 3.80 -3.08
CA PHE A 29 -8.46 3.86 -2.19
C PHE A 29 -8.89 4.04 -0.74
N MET A 30 -9.82 4.96 -0.43
CA MET A 30 -10.31 5.16 0.93
C MET A 30 -11.03 3.93 1.48
N LEU A 31 -11.89 3.29 0.69
CA LEU A 31 -12.61 2.08 1.11
C LEU A 31 -11.64 0.91 1.33
N SER A 32 -10.71 0.72 0.41
CA SER A 32 -9.69 -0.31 0.48
C SER A 32 -8.78 -0.12 1.71
N LEU A 33 -8.29 1.11 1.94
CA LEU A 33 -7.52 1.45 3.13
C LEU A 33 -8.32 1.23 4.42
N SER A 34 -9.61 1.62 4.46
CA SER A 34 -10.48 1.39 5.61
C SER A 34 -10.58 -0.09 5.98
N LEU A 35 -10.79 -0.96 4.98
CA LEU A 35 -10.79 -2.40 5.18
C LEU A 35 -9.42 -2.94 5.60
N GLY A 36 -8.35 -2.44 4.98
CA GLY A 36 -6.98 -2.72 5.40
C GLY A 36 -6.74 -2.36 6.86
N TYR A 37 -7.22 -1.20 7.32
CA TYR A 37 -7.09 -0.78 8.71
C TYR A 37 -7.81 -1.72 9.67
N LEU A 38 -9.04 -2.12 9.33
CA LEU A 38 -9.83 -3.05 10.12
C LEU A 38 -9.15 -4.43 10.22
N PHE A 39 -8.73 -5.00 9.09
CA PHE A 39 -8.12 -6.32 9.06
C PHE A 39 -6.71 -6.32 9.69
N GLY A 40 -5.90 -5.31 9.40
CA GLY A 40 -4.57 -5.15 9.99
C GLY A 40 -4.64 -4.96 11.51
N GLY A 41 -5.59 -4.15 11.99
CA GLY A 41 -5.85 -3.98 13.43
C GLY A 41 -6.33 -5.26 14.10
N LYS A 42 -7.21 -6.04 13.45
CA LYS A 42 -7.66 -7.33 13.99
C LYS A 42 -6.54 -8.37 14.02
N LEU A 43 -5.71 -8.41 12.98
CA LEU A 43 -4.61 -9.38 12.87
C LEU A 43 -3.48 -9.04 13.84
N SER A 44 -3.26 -7.76 14.16
CA SER A 44 -2.23 -7.34 15.12
C SER A 44 -2.50 -7.83 16.55
N LEU A 45 -3.74 -8.22 16.87
CA LEU A 45 -4.09 -8.83 18.15
C LEU A 45 -3.64 -10.29 18.27
N ARG A 46 -3.30 -10.97 17.17
CA ARG A 46 -2.96 -12.40 17.14
C ARG A 46 -1.46 -12.62 16.98
N ASN A 47 -0.72 -12.52 18.08
CA ASN A 47 0.75 -12.71 18.15
C ASN A 47 1.50 -11.85 17.12
N PRO A 48 1.56 -10.52 17.33
CA PRO A 48 2.18 -9.62 16.38
C PRO A 48 3.67 -9.95 16.23
N SER A 49 4.09 -10.19 14.99
CA SER A 49 5.48 -10.45 14.59
C SER A 49 5.91 -9.59 13.40
N LEU A 50 7.22 -9.32 13.29
CA LEU A 50 7.82 -8.65 12.13
C LEU A 50 7.70 -9.48 10.85
N LYS A 51 7.62 -10.81 10.98
CA LYS A 51 7.37 -11.71 9.85
C LYS A 51 6.02 -11.45 9.18
N GLN A 52 4.94 -11.37 9.96
CA GLN A 52 3.61 -11.04 9.44
C GLN A 52 3.56 -9.62 8.89
N HIS A 53 4.24 -8.68 9.55
CA HIS A 53 4.36 -7.31 9.06
C HIS A 53 4.99 -7.24 7.67
N GLY A 54 6.15 -7.88 7.49
CA GLY A 54 6.83 -7.95 6.20
C GLY A 54 6.04 -8.72 5.13
N ALA A 55 5.23 -9.70 5.54
CA ALA A 55 4.35 -10.41 4.61
C ALA A 55 3.30 -9.49 3.96
N PHE A 56 2.82 -8.44 4.63
CA PHE A 56 1.88 -7.47 4.02
C PHE A 56 2.54 -6.66 2.90
N PHE A 57 3.80 -6.26 3.07
CA PHE A 57 4.57 -5.56 2.04
C PHE A 57 4.81 -6.46 0.82
N VAL A 58 5.22 -7.70 1.06
CA VAL A 58 5.43 -8.69 -0.01
C VAL A 58 4.12 -8.99 -0.73
N LEU A 59 3.02 -9.17 0.02
CA LEU A 59 1.69 -9.39 -0.55
C LEU A 59 1.26 -8.20 -1.41
N ALA A 60 1.42 -6.96 -0.93
CA ALA A 60 1.11 -5.77 -1.71
C ALA A 60 1.95 -5.69 -3.01
N ALA A 61 3.23 -6.02 -2.95
CA ALA A 61 4.10 -6.07 -4.13
C ALA A 61 3.60 -7.09 -5.17
N PHE A 62 3.22 -8.29 -4.74
CA PHE A 62 2.64 -9.30 -5.64
C PHE A 62 1.28 -8.89 -6.20
N LEU A 63 0.43 -8.26 -5.38
CA LEU A 63 -0.89 -7.79 -5.80
C LEU A 63 -0.82 -6.61 -6.79
N LEU A 64 0.34 -5.94 -6.94
CA LEU A 64 0.57 -4.95 -7.98
C LEU A 64 0.93 -5.57 -9.34
N ILE A 65 1.36 -6.84 -9.39
CA ILE A 65 1.78 -7.48 -10.64
C ILE A 65 0.66 -7.51 -11.70
N PRO A 66 -0.61 -7.83 -11.38
CA PRO A 66 -1.68 -7.80 -12.38
C PRO A 66 -1.86 -6.44 -13.03
N LEU A 67 -1.73 -5.35 -12.27
CA LEU A 67 -1.77 -3.99 -12.79
C LEU A 67 -0.60 -3.73 -13.75
N ILE A 68 0.62 -4.18 -13.40
CA ILE A 68 1.83 -3.94 -14.21
C ILE A 68 1.79 -4.72 -15.53
N LEU A 69 1.38 -5.99 -15.49
CA LEU A 69 1.45 -6.88 -16.66
C LEU A 69 0.20 -6.84 -17.53
N PHE A 70 -0.97 -6.69 -16.92
CA PHE A 70 -2.27 -6.84 -17.58
C PHE A 70 -3.12 -5.57 -17.51
N GLY A 71 -2.62 -4.47 -16.93
CA GLY A 71 -3.39 -3.25 -16.72
C GLY A 71 -4.02 -2.73 -18.01
N ASN A 72 -3.24 -2.63 -19.09
CA ASN A 72 -3.74 -2.15 -20.39
C ASN A 72 -4.84 -3.05 -20.95
N GLN A 73 -4.63 -4.37 -20.95
CA GLN A 73 -5.58 -5.35 -21.48
C GLN A 73 -6.88 -5.37 -20.67
N ILE A 74 -6.79 -5.25 -19.34
CA ILE A 74 -7.96 -5.18 -18.45
C ILE A 74 -8.74 -3.90 -18.72
N MET A 75 -8.05 -2.76 -18.84
CA MET A 75 -8.68 -1.46 -19.11
C MET A 75 -9.35 -1.43 -20.49
N GLU A 76 -8.66 -1.90 -21.53
CA GLU A 76 -9.19 -1.99 -22.89
C GLU A 76 -10.43 -2.90 -22.94
N ALA A 77 -10.35 -4.11 -22.39
CA ALA A 77 -11.47 -5.03 -22.36
C ALA A 77 -12.69 -4.46 -21.61
N LEU A 78 -12.47 -3.76 -20.51
CA LEU A 78 -13.55 -3.14 -19.74
C LEU A 78 -14.12 -1.90 -20.43
N PHE A 79 -13.29 -1.09 -21.08
CA PHE A 79 -13.74 0.06 -21.83
C PHE A 79 -14.70 -0.34 -22.96
N LEU A 80 -14.44 -1.46 -23.65
CA LEU A 80 -15.32 -2.01 -24.69
C LEU A 80 -16.69 -2.47 -24.17
N VAL A 81 -16.83 -2.75 -22.87
CA VAL A 81 -18.08 -3.21 -22.24
C VAL A 81 -18.80 -2.07 -21.52
N VAL A 82 -18.05 -1.16 -20.90
CA VAL A 82 -18.55 -0.05 -20.09
C VAL A 82 -17.79 1.23 -20.45
N GLU A 83 -18.25 1.90 -21.50
CA GLU A 83 -17.64 3.14 -21.98
C GLU A 83 -17.88 4.33 -21.04
N ASP A 84 -18.98 4.34 -20.26
CA ASP A 84 -19.29 5.45 -19.35
C ASP A 84 -18.17 5.59 -18.29
N PRO A 85 -17.44 6.73 -18.29
CA PRO A 85 -16.33 6.95 -17.37
C PRO A 85 -16.70 6.82 -15.89
N ARG A 86 -17.96 7.05 -15.51
CA ARG A 86 -18.42 6.94 -14.12
C ARG A 86 -18.32 5.52 -13.61
N TYR A 87 -18.83 4.57 -14.39
CA TYR A 87 -18.91 3.17 -14.00
C TYR A 87 -17.66 2.41 -14.41
N GLY A 88 -17.12 2.68 -15.61
CA GLY A 88 -15.91 2.03 -16.11
C GLY A 88 -14.71 2.31 -15.22
N SER A 89 -14.46 3.58 -14.85
CA SER A 89 -13.33 3.93 -13.97
C SER A 89 -13.48 3.36 -12.56
N LEU A 90 -14.71 3.27 -12.03
CA LEU A 90 -14.98 2.67 -10.73
C LEU A 90 -14.69 1.17 -10.71
N ILE A 91 -15.18 0.43 -11.71
CA ILE A 91 -14.96 -1.01 -11.83
C ILE A 91 -13.47 -1.31 -12.03
N VAL A 92 -12.79 -0.61 -12.94
CA VAL A 92 -11.35 -0.77 -13.17
C VAL A 92 -10.55 -0.46 -11.93
N SER A 93 -10.86 0.66 -11.25
CA SER A 93 -10.17 1.03 -10.00
C SER A 93 -10.35 -0.04 -8.94
N MET A 94 -11.56 -0.58 -8.79
CA MET A 94 -11.83 -1.68 -7.88
C MET A 94 -11.02 -2.93 -8.21
N LEU A 95 -10.96 -3.34 -9.48
CA LEU A 95 -10.24 -4.55 -9.87
C LEU A 95 -8.73 -4.40 -9.69
N LEU A 96 -8.17 -3.25 -10.04
CA LEU A 96 -6.72 -3.06 -10.11
C LEU A 96 -6.11 -2.54 -8.82
N PHE A 97 -6.82 -1.70 -8.06
CA PHE A 97 -6.25 -1.01 -6.90
C PHE A 97 -6.77 -1.50 -5.56
N PHE A 98 -7.93 -2.17 -5.50
CA PHE A 98 -8.55 -2.50 -4.23
C PHE A 98 -7.70 -3.47 -3.39
N LEU A 99 -7.29 -4.61 -3.95
CA LEU A 99 -6.50 -5.60 -3.21
C LEU A 99 -5.11 -5.11 -2.77
N PRO A 100 -4.27 -4.54 -3.67
CA PRO A 100 -2.95 -4.06 -3.25
C PRO A 100 -3.05 -2.94 -2.20
N THR A 101 -4.01 -2.03 -2.36
CA THR A 101 -4.21 -0.94 -1.39
C THR A 101 -4.71 -1.46 -0.04
N ALA A 102 -5.52 -2.52 -0.02
CA ALA A 102 -6.04 -3.08 1.23
C ALA A 102 -4.91 -3.73 2.02
N ALA A 103 -4.02 -4.46 1.33
CA ALA A 103 -2.81 -5.01 1.93
C ALA A 103 -1.89 -3.91 2.50
N LEU A 104 -1.70 -2.81 1.76
CA LEU A 104 -0.95 -1.64 2.26
C LEU A 104 -1.62 -0.99 3.48
N GLY A 105 -2.96 -0.92 3.50
CA GLY A 105 -3.72 -0.39 4.63
C GLY A 105 -3.48 -1.17 5.93
N MET A 106 -3.15 -2.47 5.85
CA MET A 106 -2.87 -3.26 7.06
C MET A 106 -1.60 -2.83 7.81
N ILE A 107 -0.66 -2.15 7.12
CA ILE A 107 0.67 -1.82 7.64
C ILE A 107 0.59 -0.91 8.87
N ALA A 108 -0.13 0.21 8.77
CA ALA A 108 -0.15 1.24 9.81
C ALA A 108 -0.66 0.74 11.19
N PRO A 109 -1.88 0.19 11.33
CA PRO A 109 -2.36 -0.28 12.64
C PRO A 109 -1.54 -1.44 13.19
N TYR A 110 -0.95 -2.25 12.31
CA TYR A 110 -0.07 -3.34 12.72
C TYR A 110 1.27 -2.81 13.25
N SER A 111 1.86 -1.79 12.60
CA SER A 111 3.06 -1.10 13.10
C SER A 111 2.85 -0.49 14.46
N VAL A 112 1.71 0.18 14.70
CA VAL A 112 1.37 0.72 16.03
C VAL A 112 1.45 -0.40 17.07
N ARG A 113 0.83 -1.55 16.80
CA ARG A 113 0.83 -2.67 17.75
C ARG A 113 2.23 -3.26 17.99
N LEU A 114 3.09 -3.31 16.98
CA LEU A 114 4.48 -3.78 17.14
C LEU A 114 5.35 -2.81 17.95
N LEU A 115 5.08 -1.51 17.86
CA LEU A 115 5.91 -0.47 18.49
C LEU A 115 5.44 -0.11 19.90
N VAL A 116 4.16 -0.33 20.22
CA VAL A 116 3.61 -0.05 21.55
C VAL A 116 3.97 -1.17 22.52
N MET A 117 5.02 -0.94 23.32
CA MET A 117 5.47 -1.83 24.40
C MET A 117 4.77 -1.54 25.73
N ASP A 118 4.38 -0.28 25.97
CA ASP A 118 3.62 0.17 27.14
C ASP A 118 2.41 1.00 26.69
N SER A 119 1.22 0.65 27.20
CA SER A 119 -0.03 1.34 26.92
C SER A 119 -0.01 2.83 27.27
N ASN A 120 0.80 3.25 28.24
CA ASN A 120 0.92 4.65 28.66
C ASN A 120 1.52 5.54 27.56
N HIS A 121 2.31 4.99 26.64
CA HIS A 121 2.96 5.71 25.55
C HIS A 121 2.33 5.44 24.18
N SER A 122 1.19 4.74 24.15
CA SER A 122 0.51 4.33 22.91
C SER A 122 0.15 5.50 22.00
N GLY A 123 -0.33 6.61 22.57
CA GLY A 123 -0.67 7.83 21.82
C GLY A 123 0.54 8.49 21.15
N HIS A 124 1.69 8.53 21.85
CA HIS A 124 2.92 9.11 21.29
C HIS A 124 3.47 8.26 20.14
N VAL A 125 3.51 6.94 20.30
CA VAL A 125 3.95 6.01 19.25
C VAL A 125 3.06 6.12 18.01
N ALA A 126 1.74 6.12 18.20
CA ALA A 126 0.78 6.28 17.10
C ALA A 126 0.93 7.65 16.40
N GLY A 127 1.08 8.72 17.17
CA GLY A 127 1.30 10.07 16.64
C GLY A 127 2.58 10.18 15.79
N THR A 128 3.71 9.68 16.30
CA THR A 128 4.98 9.67 15.57
C THR A 128 4.89 8.82 14.30
N LEU A 129 4.23 7.66 14.35
CA LEU A 129 4.03 6.82 13.17
C LEU A 129 3.20 7.54 12.11
N TYR A 130 2.09 8.19 12.51
CA TYR A 130 1.26 8.94 11.57
C TYR A 130 1.98 10.17 10.99
N PHE A 131 2.81 10.84 11.78
CA PHE A 131 3.67 11.92 11.30
C PHE A 131 4.62 11.43 10.20
N VAL A 132 5.39 10.38 10.47
CA VAL A 132 6.34 9.81 9.49
C VAL A 132 5.61 9.31 8.24
N SER A 133 4.48 8.61 8.42
CA SER A 133 3.68 8.09 7.32
C SER A 133 3.10 9.20 6.43
N THR A 134 2.59 10.27 7.05
CA THR A 134 1.97 11.39 6.32
C THR A 134 3.03 12.22 5.61
N LEU A 135 4.14 12.55 6.30
CA LEU A 135 5.25 13.29 5.69
C LEU A 135 5.87 12.50 4.54
N GLY A 136 6.12 11.20 4.74
CA GLY A 136 6.63 10.31 3.70
C GLY A 136 5.67 10.21 2.51
N SER A 137 4.36 10.15 2.77
CA SER A 137 3.34 10.16 1.71
C SER A 137 3.31 11.48 0.95
N ALA A 138 3.43 12.63 1.62
CA ALA A 138 3.49 13.94 0.98
C ALA A 138 4.73 14.07 0.08
N LEU A 139 5.91 13.74 0.62
CA LEU A 139 7.17 13.75 -0.12
C LEU A 139 7.16 12.76 -1.29
N GLY A 140 6.66 11.54 -1.07
CA GLY A 140 6.55 10.53 -2.12
C GLY A 140 5.57 10.94 -3.22
N THR A 141 4.47 11.60 -2.86
CA THR A 141 3.50 12.13 -3.82
C THR A 141 4.11 13.23 -4.66
N LEU A 142 4.81 14.20 -4.04
CA LEU A 142 5.54 15.25 -4.76
C LEU A 142 6.64 14.68 -5.67
N ALA A 143 7.44 13.75 -5.14
CA ALA A 143 8.46 13.06 -5.93
C ALA A 143 7.84 12.38 -7.16
N THR A 144 6.71 11.71 -6.96
CA THR A 144 6.01 11.01 -8.04
C THR A 144 5.44 11.99 -9.08
N SER A 145 4.69 12.99 -8.64
CA SER A 145 3.99 13.93 -9.53
C SER A 145 4.94 14.87 -10.26
N PHE A 146 6.02 15.32 -9.63
CA PHE A 146 6.88 16.37 -10.18
C PHE A 146 8.14 15.83 -10.86
N TYR A 147 8.64 14.66 -10.46
CA TYR A 147 9.94 14.17 -10.94
C TYR A 147 9.84 12.79 -11.60
N LEU A 148 9.32 11.77 -10.89
CA LEU A 148 9.34 10.40 -11.41
C LEU A 148 8.54 10.28 -12.71
N VAL A 149 7.39 10.93 -12.78
CA VAL A 149 6.51 10.92 -13.96
C VAL A 149 7.09 11.69 -15.16
N LEU A 150 8.08 12.57 -14.94
CA LEU A 150 8.81 13.25 -16.01
C LEU A 150 9.96 12.41 -16.56
N TRP A 151 10.62 11.63 -15.70
CA TRP A 151 11.83 10.88 -16.06
C TRP A 151 11.56 9.43 -16.46
N PHE A 152 10.46 8.84 -15.98
CA PHE A 152 10.17 7.42 -16.13
C PHE A 152 8.77 7.18 -16.68
N GLU A 153 8.62 6.04 -17.33
CA GLU A 153 7.30 5.53 -17.71
C GLU A 153 6.52 5.04 -16.48
N VAL A 154 5.19 5.07 -16.56
CA VAL A 154 4.32 4.66 -15.46
C VAL A 154 4.63 3.24 -14.99
N ASN A 155 4.85 2.30 -15.92
CA ASN A 155 5.20 0.91 -15.59
C ASN A 155 6.54 0.80 -14.86
N GLN A 156 7.55 1.60 -15.23
CA GLN A 156 8.85 1.61 -14.55
C GLN A 156 8.71 2.11 -13.10
N ILE A 157 7.87 3.12 -12.88
CA ILE A 157 7.59 3.64 -11.53
C ILE A 157 6.87 2.56 -10.70
N LEU A 158 5.86 1.90 -11.27
CA LEU A 158 5.13 0.83 -10.58
C LEU A 158 6.03 -0.37 -10.24
N ILE A 159 6.89 -0.80 -11.17
CA ILE A 159 7.88 -1.86 -10.93
C ILE A 159 8.83 -1.46 -9.80
N THR A 160 9.34 -0.23 -9.82
CA THR A 160 10.24 0.27 -8.77
C THR A 160 9.54 0.29 -7.41
N MET A 161 8.28 0.73 -7.34
CA MET A 161 7.50 0.70 -6.10
C MET A 161 7.24 -0.72 -5.62
N GLY A 162 6.91 -1.64 -6.52
CA GLY A 162 6.76 -3.06 -6.21
C GLY A 162 8.06 -3.68 -5.66
N LEU A 163 9.20 -3.36 -6.25
CA LEU A 163 10.52 -3.79 -5.78
C LEU A 163 10.84 -3.22 -4.40
N VAL A 164 10.61 -1.92 -4.18
CA VAL A 164 10.82 -1.30 -2.87
C VAL A 164 9.96 -1.98 -1.80
N LEU A 165 8.67 -2.20 -2.08
CA LEU A 165 7.78 -2.94 -1.18
C LEU A 165 8.30 -4.36 -0.90
N PHE A 166 8.66 -5.10 -1.95
CA PHE A 166 9.19 -6.45 -1.81
C PHE A 166 10.45 -6.49 -0.94
N LEU A 167 11.42 -5.61 -1.21
CA LEU A 167 12.67 -5.53 -0.46
C LEU A 167 12.44 -5.12 1.00
N SER A 168 11.58 -4.13 1.26
CA SER A 168 11.20 -3.76 2.63
C SER A 168 10.53 -4.92 3.38
N GLY A 169 9.65 -5.66 2.71
CA GLY A 169 8.99 -6.82 3.28
C GLY A 169 9.95 -7.97 3.59
N MET A 170 10.86 -8.27 2.66
CA MET A 170 11.91 -9.28 2.87
C MET A 170 12.83 -8.88 4.02
N LEU A 171 13.25 -7.60 4.08
CA LEU A 171 14.08 -7.09 5.16
C LEU A 171 13.40 -7.29 6.52
N ALA A 172 12.12 -6.92 6.66
CA ALA A 172 11.36 -7.12 7.89
C ALA A 172 11.25 -8.60 8.29
N ILE A 173 11.05 -9.50 7.32
CA ILE A 173 11.00 -10.96 7.56
C ILE A 173 12.35 -11.49 8.03
N TYR A 174 13.46 -11.03 7.45
CA TYR A 174 14.80 -11.45 7.88
C TYR A 174 15.15 -10.91 9.26
N SER A 175 14.83 -9.63 9.55
CA SER A 175 15.06 -9.01 10.86
C SER A 175 14.28 -9.69 12.00
N ASN A 176 13.15 -10.33 11.70
CA ASN A 176 12.39 -11.11 12.69
C ASN A 176 13.22 -12.25 13.31
N LYS A 177 14.15 -12.86 12.55
CA LYS A 177 15.01 -13.93 13.07
C LYS A 177 15.98 -13.39 14.13
N THR A 178 16.51 -12.19 13.94
CA THR A 178 17.46 -11.56 14.87
C THR A 178 16.77 -11.09 16.15
N PHE A 179 15.53 -10.61 16.06
CA PHE A 179 14.78 -10.12 17.22
C PHE A 179 14.45 -11.24 18.24
N HIS A 180 14.10 -12.44 17.76
CA HIS A 180 13.88 -13.59 18.63
C HIS A 180 15.16 -14.14 19.27
N VAL A 181 16.32 -14.04 18.60
CA VAL A 181 17.61 -14.46 19.17
C VAL A 181 18.02 -13.57 20.33
N ASN A 182 17.83 -12.24 20.22
CA ASN A 182 18.17 -11.32 21.31
C ASN A 182 17.24 -11.42 22.53
N GLN A 183 15.96 -11.78 22.33
CA GLN A 183 15.02 -11.97 23.43
C GLN A 183 15.34 -13.26 24.22
N ALA A 184 15.74 -14.34 23.53
CA ALA A 184 16.15 -15.58 24.18
C ALA A 184 17.45 -15.45 24.99
N THR A 185 18.36 -14.54 24.63
CA THR A 185 19.58 -14.25 25.40
C THR A 185 19.37 -13.32 26.60
N MET A 186 18.22 -12.63 26.71
CA MET A 186 17.90 -11.81 27.89
C MET A 186 17.12 -12.58 28.98
N ASP A 187 16.48 -13.69 28.63
CA ASP A 187 15.77 -14.57 29.57
C ASP A 187 16.66 -15.68 30.17
N ASP A 188 17.96 -15.72 29.86
CA ASP A 188 18.97 -16.57 30.53
C ASP A 188 19.90 -15.70 31.38
N PRO A 189 19.45 -15.24 32.57
CA PRO A 189 20.36 -14.68 33.55
C PRO A 189 21.15 -15.83 34.17
N GLN A 190 22.43 -15.94 33.80
CA GLN A 190 23.41 -16.60 34.66
C GLN A 190 23.47 -15.93 36.02
#